data_AF-A0A453DRY9-F1
#
_entry.id   AF-A0A453DRY9-F1
#
_cell.length_a   1.000
_cell.length_b   1.000
_cell.length_c   1.000
_cell.angle_alpha   90.00
_cell.angle_beta   90.00
_cell.angle_gamma   90.00
#
_symmetry.space_group_name_H-M   'P 1'
#
loop_
_entity.id
_entity.type
_entity.pdbx_description
1 polymer ?
#
loop_
_entity_poly.entity_id
_entity_poly.type
_entity_poly.pdbx_seq_one_letter_code
_entity_poly.pdbx_strand_id
1 'polypeptide(L)'
;MDEFFECPSTCKACRPSIHGPSRHVCQDQYVGDPGPICRPWECCDLPSCTRSYPPTCRCMDEVDKCAPTCKSCLPSRSRPSRRVCIDSYFGPFPPACTPKVVAAGGN
;
A
#
# COMPACT_ATOMS: atom_id res chain seq x y z
N MET A 1 -0.14 9.57 4.27
CA MET A 1 1.16 9.93 4.89
C MET A 1 1.78 8.65 5.37
N ASP A 2 3.01 8.38 4.95
CA ASP A 2 3.71 7.15 5.32
C ASP A 2 4.23 7.26 6.75
N GLU A 3 4.13 6.16 7.49
CA GLU A 3 4.68 6.04 8.84
C GLU A 3 6.03 5.35 8.79
N PHE A 4 6.99 5.90 9.53
CA PHE A 4 8.34 5.38 9.67
C PHE A 4 8.62 5.09 11.14
N PHE A 5 9.47 4.09 11.41
CA PHE A 5 9.94 3.81 12.76
C PHE A 5 11.07 4.78 13.16
N GLU A 6 11.83 5.25 12.17
CA GLU A 6 12.92 6.20 12.30
C GLU A 6 12.74 7.33 11.27
N CYS A 7 13.18 8.55 11.59
CA CYS A 7 13.08 9.66 10.65
C CYS A 7 14.04 9.44 9.46
N PRO A 8 13.57 9.40 8.21
CA PRO A 8 14.44 9.23 7.06
C PRO A 8 15.49 10.34 6.98
N SER A 9 16.74 10.02 6.64
CA SER A 9 17.82 11.00 6.54
C SER A 9 17.59 12.07 5.47
N THR A 10 16.70 11.80 4.52
CA THR A 10 16.25 12.74 3.48
C THR A 10 15.11 13.66 3.93
N CYS A 11 14.51 13.40 5.10
CA CYS A 11 13.48 14.24 5.68
C CYS A 11 14.10 15.26 6.64
N LYS A 12 13.77 16.54 6.51
CA LYS A 12 14.30 17.62 7.38
C LYS A 12 13.69 17.57 8.77
N ALA A 13 12.39 17.30 8.88
CA ALA A 13 11.69 17.24 10.15
C ALA A 13 10.65 16.11 10.20
N CYS A 14 10.66 15.34 11.28
CA CYS A 14 9.63 14.34 11.57
C CYS A 14 8.82 14.71 12.81
N ARG A 15 7.54 14.34 12.80
CA ARG A 15 6.69 14.36 14.00
C ARG A 15 6.21 12.97 14.37
N PRO A 16 5.82 12.75 15.64
CA PRO A 16 5.03 11.59 16.04
C PRO A 16 3.78 11.41 15.18
N SER A 17 3.46 10.15 14.86
CA SER A 17 2.20 9.79 14.20
C SER A 17 1.04 9.78 15.19
N ILE A 18 -0.18 9.85 14.66
CA ILE A 18 -1.43 9.67 15.42
C ILE A 18 -1.53 8.28 16.05
N HIS A 19 -0.80 7.29 15.52
CA HIS A 19 -0.81 5.90 16.00
C HIS A 19 0.26 5.61 17.07
N GLY A 20 0.96 6.63 17.56
CA GLY A 20 1.83 6.55 18.73
C GLY A 20 3.17 7.27 18.57
N PRO A 21 3.88 7.54 19.70
CA PRO A 21 5.13 8.28 19.72
C PRO A 21 6.32 7.50 19.13
N SER A 22 6.22 6.19 19.02
CA SER A 22 7.23 5.33 18.40
C SER A 22 7.19 5.33 16.87
N ARG A 23 6.29 6.10 16.27
CA ARG A 23 6.12 6.21 14.82
C ARG A 23 6.21 7.65 14.40
N HIS A 24 6.77 7.86 13.23
CA HIS A 24 7.13 9.16 12.72
C HIS A 24 6.53 9.37 11.35
N VAL A 25 6.14 10.60 11.06
CA VAL A 25 5.71 11.04 9.74
C VAL A 25 6.63 12.19 9.33
N CYS A 26 7.14 12.15 8.10
CA CYS A 26 7.90 13.26 7.55
C CYS A 26 6.97 14.49 7.36
N GLN A 27 7.37 15.64 7.89
CA GLN A 27 6.59 16.87 7.87
C GLN A 27 6.92 17.79 6.70
N ASP A 28 7.94 17.45 5.94
CA ASP A 28 8.41 18.26 4.85
C ASP A 28 7.32 18.45 3.80
N GLN A 29 7.06 19.71 3.43
CA GLN A 29 6.28 20.00 2.25
C GLN A 29 7.19 19.93 1.03
N TYR A 30 6.83 19.07 0.08
CA TYR A 30 7.54 18.94 -1.18
C TYR A 30 6.72 19.56 -2.31
N VAL A 31 7.39 20.29 -3.21
CA VAL A 31 6.79 20.89 -4.42
C VAL A 31 7.47 20.25 -5.63
N GLY A 32 6.73 19.43 -6.36
CA GLY A 32 7.24 18.66 -7.50
C GLY A 32 6.47 17.35 -7.66
N ASP A 33 7.02 16.45 -8.48
CA ASP A 33 6.49 15.09 -8.62
C ASP A 33 6.77 14.27 -7.34
N PRO A 34 5.75 13.69 -6.68
CA PRO A 34 5.92 12.98 -5.42
C PRO A 34 6.74 11.69 -5.53
N GLY A 35 7.07 11.25 -6.75
CA GLY A 35 7.79 10.02 -7.02
C GLY A 35 6.88 8.79 -7.03
N PRO A 36 7.49 7.60 -7.23
CA PRO A 36 6.75 6.34 -7.29
C PRO A 36 6.22 5.94 -5.92
N ILE A 37 5.17 5.11 -5.92
CA ILE A 37 4.70 4.46 -4.69
C ILE A 37 5.71 3.40 -4.21
N CYS A 38 5.74 3.16 -2.90
CA CYS A 38 6.62 2.14 -2.31
C CYS A 38 6.02 0.73 -2.33
N ARG A 39 4.69 0.62 -2.34
CA ARG A 39 3.97 -0.66 -2.28
C ARG A 39 3.97 -1.35 -3.66
N PRO A 40 3.91 -2.70 -3.71
CA PRO A 40 4.02 -3.45 -4.95
C PRO A 40 2.75 -3.48 -5.81
N TRP A 41 1.67 -2.80 -5.37
CA TRP A 41 0.39 -2.72 -6.06
C TRP A 41 -0.22 -1.32 -5.90
N GLU A 42 -0.74 -0.75 -6.99
CA GLU A 42 -1.40 0.57 -6.96
C GLU A 42 -2.64 0.55 -6.05
N CYS A 43 -3.43 -0.50 -6.15
CA CYS A 43 -4.64 -0.77 -5.36
C CYS A 43 -4.77 -2.29 -5.16
N CYS A 44 -5.67 -2.72 -4.29
CA CYS A 44 -5.96 -4.13 -4.07
C CYS A 44 -7.41 -4.35 -3.60
N ASP A 45 -8.18 -5.15 -4.32
CA ASP A 45 -9.54 -5.54 -3.93
C ASP A 45 -9.57 -6.79 -3.04
N LEU A 46 -8.58 -7.68 -3.17
CA LEU A 46 -8.43 -8.91 -2.37
C LEU A 46 -7.14 -8.90 -1.51
N PRO A 47 -7.01 -7.99 -0.54
CA PRO A 47 -5.86 -7.96 0.35
C PRO A 47 -5.95 -9.03 1.44
N SER A 48 -4.86 -9.78 1.64
CA SER A 48 -4.66 -10.67 2.78
C SER A 48 -3.60 -10.06 3.70
N CYS A 49 -4.02 -9.53 4.84
CA CYS A 49 -3.17 -8.76 5.77
C CYS A 49 -3.10 -9.39 7.17
N THR A 50 -1.97 -9.21 7.85
CA THR A 50 -1.85 -9.50 9.29
C THR A 50 -2.71 -8.54 10.12
N ARG A 51 -2.95 -8.89 11.40
CA ARG A 51 -3.68 -8.03 12.36
C ARG A 51 -2.81 -6.93 13.00
N SER A 52 -1.53 -6.84 12.62
CA SER A 52 -0.63 -5.79 13.13
C SER A 52 -0.97 -4.43 12.52
N TYR A 53 -0.46 -3.37 13.15
CA TYR A 53 -0.51 -2.03 12.60
C TYR A 53 0.93 -1.50 12.57
N PRO A 54 1.50 -1.06 11.42
CA PRO A 54 0.96 -1.36 10.09
C PRO A 54 0.93 -2.88 9.83
N PRO A 55 0.04 -3.36 8.96
CA PRO A 55 0.00 -4.77 8.59
C PRO A 55 1.14 -5.15 7.63
N THR A 56 1.41 -6.45 7.55
CA THR A 56 2.05 -7.06 6.38
C THR A 56 0.95 -7.62 5.49
N CYS A 57 0.83 -7.07 4.28
CA CYS A 57 -0.21 -7.43 3.32
C CYS A 57 0.37 -8.13 2.08
N ARG A 58 -0.41 -9.05 1.52
CA ARG A 58 -0.26 -9.57 0.15
C ARG A 58 -1.53 -9.22 -0.62
N CYS A 59 -1.41 -8.98 -1.93
CA CYS A 59 -2.56 -8.77 -2.79
C CYS A 59 -2.78 -10.00 -3.66
N MET A 60 -4.01 -10.54 -3.64
CA MET A 60 -4.37 -11.73 -4.40
C MET A 60 -5.08 -11.39 -5.72
N ASP A 61 -5.07 -10.12 -6.13
CA ASP A 61 -5.70 -9.68 -7.37
C ASP A 61 -5.01 -10.28 -8.59
N GLU A 62 -5.85 -10.70 -9.55
CA GLU A 62 -5.42 -11.20 -10.85
C GLU A 62 -5.49 -10.06 -11.90
N VAL A 63 -4.35 -9.42 -12.14
CA VAL A 63 -4.23 -8.24 -13.01
C VAL A 63 -3.71 -8.58 -14.39
N ASP A 64 -3.89 -7.70 -15.39
CA ASP A 64 -3.29 -7.92 -16.71
C ASP A 64 -1.76 -7.72 -16.68
N LYS A 65 -1.30 -6.74 -15.88
CA LYS A 65 0.11 -6.44 -15.67
C LYS A 65 0.35 -6.02 -14.21
N CYS A 66 1.40 -6.54 -13.60
CA CYS A 66 1.80 -6.10 -12.26
C CYS A 66 2.33 -4.66 -12.27
N ALA A 67 2.24 -3.97 -11.13
CA ALA A 67 2.85 -2.66 -10.97
C ALA A 67 4.39 -2.75 -11.11
N PRO A 68 5.08 -1.68 -11.56
CA PRO A 68 6.54 -1.66 -11.71
C PRO A 68 7.30 -1.96 -10.40
N THR A 69 6.65 -1.71 -9.26
CA THR A 69 7.19 -1.90 -7.92
C THR A 69 7.05 -3.34 -7.41
N CYS A 70 6.30 -4.21 -8.11
CA CYS A 70 6.22 -5.63 -7.81
C CYS A 70 7.49 -6.36 -8.28
N LYS A 71 8.19 -7.00 -7.35
CA LYS A 71 9.41 -7.76 -7.62
C LYS A 71 9.10 -9.14 -8.22
N SER A 72 8.07 -9.81 -7.71
CA SER A 72 7.70 -11.16 -8.13
C SER A 72 6.31 -11.21 -8.76
N CYS A 73 6.26 -11.14 -10.09
CA CYS A 73 5.03 -11.16 -10.89
C CYS A 73 4.85 -12.49 -11.63
N LEU A 74 3.96 -13.35 -11.14
CA LEU A 74 3.76 -14.70 -11.67
C LEU A 74 2.44 -14.82 -12.45
N PRO A 75 2.32 -15.75 -13.42
CA PRO A 75 1.03 -16.05 -14.05
C PRO A 75 0.02 -16.59 -13.02
N SER A 76 -1.24 -16.20 -13.16
CA SER A 76 -2.33 -16.75 -12.35
C SER A 76 -2.57 -18.23 -12.72
N ARG A 77 -2.88 -19.04 -11.70
CA ARG A 77 -3.19 -20.47 -11.87
C ARG A 77 -4.58 -20.69 -12.48
N SER A 78 -5.55 -19.87 -12.09
CA SER A 78 -6.95 -19.89 -12.56
C SER A 78 -7.08 -19.26 -13.94
N ARG A 79 -6.31 -18.20 -14.22
CA ARG A 79 -6.38 -17.44 -15.47
C ARG A 79 -4.96 -17.21 -16.02
N PRO A 80 -4.42 -18.10 -16.87
CA PRO A 80 -3.04 -18.01 -17.34
C PRO A 80 -2.66 -16.71 -18.08
N SER A 81 -3.65 -15.97 -18.60
CA SER A 81 -3.46 -14.65 -19.20
C SER A 81 -3.28 -13.52 -18.20
N ARG A 82 -3.62 -13.74 -16.93
CA ARG A 82 -3.48 -12.78 -15.82
C ARG A 82 -2.19 -13.03 -15.04
N ARG A 83 -1.81 -12.02 -14.27
CA ARG A 83 -0.66 -12.01 -13.38
C ARG A 83 -1.09 -11.76 -11.95
N VAL A 84 -0.32 -12.31 -11.01
CA VAL A 84 -0.49 -12.09 -9.57
C VAL A 84 0.85 -11.62 -9.02
N CYS A 85 0.82 -10.52 -8.27
CA CYS A 85 1.99 -10.07 -7.52
C CYS A 85 2.06 -10.83 -6.20
N ILE A 86 3.12 -11.61 -5.96
CA ILE A 86 3.25 -12.44 -4.74
C ILE A 86 4.06 -11.76 -3.63
N ASP A 87 4.44 -10.50 -3.82
CA ASP A 87 5.20 -9.73 -2.86
C ASP A 87 4.39 -9.49 -1.57
N SER A 88 5.09 -9.61 -0.45
CA SER A 88 4.57 -9.17 0.85
C SER A 88 5.08 -7.77 1.13
N TYR A 89 4.20 -6.89 1.58
CA TYR A 89 4.52 -5.50 1.86
C TYR A 89 4.11 -5.14 3.28
N PHE A 90 5.05 -4.59 4.05
CA PHE A 90 4.79 -4.06 5.38
C PHE A 90 4.54 -2.55 5.28
N GLY A 91 3.34 -2.13 5.61
CA GLY A 91 2.91 -0.75 5.45
C GLY A 91 1.40 -0.58 5.56
N PRO A 92 0.86 0.59 5.21
CA PRO A 92 -0.57 0.85 5.29
C PRO A 92 -1.39 -0.15 4.44
N PHE A 93 -2.66 -0.33 4.82
CA PHE A 93 -3.59 -1.11 4.01
C PHE A 93 -3.69 -0.54 2.59
N PRO A 94 -3.71 -1.38 1.54
CA PRO A 94 -3.92 -0.90 0.17
C PRO A 94 -5.26 -0.17 0.02
N PRO A 95 -5.32 0.84 -0.85
CA PRO A 95 -6.61 1.34 -1.33
C PRO A 95 -7.32 0.27 -2.17
N ALA A 96 -8.64 0.22 -2.11
CA ALA A 96 -9.43 -0.63 -3.01
C ALA A 96 -9.30 -0.14 -4.46
N CYS A 97 -9.29 -1.08 -5.42
CA CYS A 97 -9.31 -0.75 -6.84
C CYS A 97 -10.71 -0.34 -7.28
N THR A 98 -11.71 -1.08 -6.81
CA THR A 98 -13.10 -0.81 -7.12
C THR A 98 -13.70 0.08 -6.02
N PRO A 99 -14.26 1.27 -6.34
CA PRO A 99 -14.97 2.05 -5.35
C PRO A 99 -16.14 1.24 -4.83
N LYS A 100 -16.18 0.99 -3.51
CA LYS A 100 -17.35 0.38 -2.88
C LYS A 100 -18.49 1.39 -3.01
N VAL A 101 -19.50 1.07 -3.81
CA VAL A 101 -20.75 1.85 -3.85
C VAL A 101 -21.32 1.78 -2.44
N VAL A 102 -21.19 2.87 -1.68
CA VAL A 102 -21.87 3.00 -0.41
C VAL A 102 -23.34 3.15 -0.77
N ALA A 103 -24.10 2.06 -0.70
CA ALA A 103 -25.55 2.16 -0.72
C ALA A 103 -25.91 3.08 0.45
N ALA A 104 -26.34 4.29 0.15
CA ALA A 104 -26.94 5.20 1.12
C ALA A 104 -28.23 4.53 1.59
N GLY A 105 -28.11 3.68 2.60
CA GLY A 105 -29.22 3.10 3.32
C GLY A 105 -29.89 4.23 4.09
N GLY A 106 -31.03 4.70 3.56
CA GLY A 106 -31.96 5.50 4.31
C GLY A 106 -32.54 4.71 5.48
N ASN A 107 -32.77 5.42 6.58
CA ASN A 107 -34.03 5.53 7.31
C ASN A 107 -33.97 6.76 8.20
#